data_AF-A0A6M3Y2Q7-F1
#
_entry.id   AF-A0A6M3Y2Q7-F1
#
_cell.length_a   1.000
_cell.length_b   1.000
_cell.length_c   1.000
_cell.angle_alpha   90.00
_cell.angle_beta   90.00
_cell.angle_gamma   90.00
#
_symmetry.space_group_name_H-M   'P 1'
#
loop_
_entity.id
_entity.type
_entity.pdbx_description
1 polymer ?
#
loop_
_entity_poly.entity_id
_entity_poly.type
_entity_poly.pdbx_seq_one_letter_code
_entity_poly.pdbx_strand_id
1 'polypeptide(L)'
;MLDRYKKEIRRRGGEIGINHAPRRDCRARDTEWRELEIVSRHRMTCPDGGRVTLSLLRVEAWRYYSRRYQPQEASLAYLCGQDDSGLWAVRVPGTLKGVSAAYEWMVPSAVRAAKLRGRKVLRQGDVWAIETSRSHNGESLRTNWYADEQLFIEGAPEHVWAPGRWLLHPEHAPVQIPFPVRFVRNRQLTTRRGTAGD
;
A
#
# COMPACT_ATOMS: atom_id res chain seq x y z
N MET A 1 -5.41 4.49 17.64
CA MET A 1 -4.84 3.78 16.46
C MET A 1 -5.52 4.24 15.17
N LEU A 2 -6.85 4.22 15.08
CA LEU A 2 -7.64 4.78 13.96
C LEU A 2 -7.19 6.18 13.54
N ASP A 3 -7.00 7.10 14.49
CA ASP A 3 -6.58 8.48 14.18
C ASP A 3 -5.21 8.57 13.53
N ARG A 4 -4.30 7.66 13.89
CA ARG A 4 -2.96 7.60 13.26
C ARG A 4 -3.08 7.18 11.80
N TYR A 5 -3.95 6.22 11.47
CA TYR A 5 -4.24 5.87 10.09
C TYR A 5 -4.98 6.97 9.34
N LYS A 6 -5.94 7.67 9.95
CA LYS A 6 -6.60 8.83 9.32
C LYS A 6 -5.59 9.95 9.01
N LYS A 7 -4.64 10.22 9.91
CA LYS A 7 -3.52 11.15 9.65
C LYS A 7 -2.66 10.70 8.46
N GLU A 8 -2.31 9.42 8.40
CA GLU A 8 -1.53 8.86 7.29
C GLU A 8 -2.28 8.92 5.95
N ILE A 9 -3.58 8.63 5.94
CA ILE A 9 -4.45 8.75 4.77
C ILE A 9 -4.47 10.21 4.28
N ARG A 10 -4.68 11.18 5.19
CA ARG A 10 -4.63 12.63 4.84
C ARG A 10 -3.27 13.06 4.31
N ARG A 11 -2.17 12.60 4.93
CA ARG A 11 -0.79 12.88 4.49
C ARG A 11 -0.57 12.44 3.04
N ARG A 12 -1.23 11.36 2.61
CA ARG A 12 -1.18 10.84 1.24
C ARG A 12 -2.22 11.46 0.29
N GLY A 13 -2.97 12.48 0.73
CA GLY A 13 -4.03 13.14 -0.05
C GLY A 13 -5.33 12.34 -0.14
N GLY A 14 -5.52 11.33 0.72
CA GLY A 14 -6.74 10.53 0.75
C GLY A 14 -7.87 11.15 1.57
N GLU A 15 -9.11 10.85 1.17
CA GLU A 15 -10.30 11.19 1.93
C GLU A 15 -10.47 10.25 3.14
N ILE A 16 -10.96 10.78 4.27
CA ILE A 16 -11.16 10.02 5.52
C ILE A 16 -12.64 9.85 5.91
N GLY A 17 -13.56 10.24 5.03
CA GLY A 17 -15.00 10.16 5.27
C GLY A 17 -15.81 10.56 4.05
N ILE A 18 -17.13 10.58 4.21
CA ILE A 18 -18.12 10.93 3.19
C ILE A 18 -19.11 11.93 3.78
N ASN A 19 -19.42 13.00 3.05
CA ASN A 19 -20.59 13.84 3.33
C ASN A 19 -21.86 13.07 2.97
N HIS A 20 -22.48 12.48 3.97
CA HIS A 20 -23.66 11.65 3.85
C HIS A 20 -24.93 12.49 3.69
N ALA A 21 -25.68 12.18 2.65
CA ALA A 21 -27.02 12.64 2.38
C ALA A 21 -28.05 11.70 3.03
N PRO A 22 -28.76 12.12 4.10
CA PRO A 22 -29.73 11.25 4.78
C PRO A 22 -31.01 11.01 3.96
N ARG A 23 -31.24 11.81 2.91
CA ARG A 23 -32.44 11.76 2.06
C ARG A 23 -32.14 12.26 0.65
N ARG A 24 -32.95 11.84 -0.32
CA ARG A 24 -32.72 12.13 -1.76
C ARG A 24 -32.81 13.62 -2.11
N ASP A 25 -33.66 14.37 -1.43
CA ASP A 25 -33.89 15.81 -1.61
C ASP A 25 -32.99 16.69 -0.73
N CYS A 26 -31.99 16.10 -0.05
CA CYS A 26 -31.11 16.83 0.84
C CYS A 26 -30.35 17.95 0.11
N ARG A 27 -30.13 19.05 0.81
CA ARG A 27 -29.22 20.10 0.38
C ARG A 27 -27.84 19.86 1.00
N ALA A 28 -26.82 20.55 0.48
CA ALA A 28 -25.46 20.46 1.02
C ALA A 28 -25.39 20.74 2.53
N ARG A 29 -26.22 21.65 3.06
CA ARG A 29 -26.28 21.97 4.49
C ARG A 29 -26.93 20.87 5.35
N ASP A 30 -27.63 19.93 4.73
CA ASP A 30 -28.34 18.85 5.40
C ASP A 30 -27.46 17.58 5.49
N THR A 31 -26.22 17.62 4.97
CA THR A 31 -25.34 16.45 4.98
C THR A 31 -24.64 16.29 6.31
N GLU A 32 -24.49 15.05 6.76
CA GLU A 32 -23.69 14.69 7.93
C GLU A 32 -22.35 14.09 7.51
N TRP A 33 -21.29 14.35 8.25
CA TRP A 33 -19.98 13.75 7.97
C TRP A 33 -19.91 12.35 8.57
N ARG A 34 -19.67 11.33 7.73
CA ARG A 34 -19.41 9.95 8.17
C ARG A 34 -17.96 9.59 7.96
N GLU A 35 -17.29 9.21 9.04
CA GLU A 35 -15.86 8.91 9.01
C GLU A 35 -15.57 7.44 8.72
N LEU A 36 -14.34 7.17 8.27
CA LEU A 36 -13.78 5.83 8.25
C LEU A 36 -13.77 5.21 9.64
N GLU A 37 -14.20 3.96 9.71
CA GLU A 37 -14.15 3.11 10.90
C GLU A 37 -13.35 1.84 10.61
N ILE A 38 -12.77 1.24 11.65
CA ILE A 38 -12.07 -0.03 11.49
C ILE A 38 -13.10 -1.15 11.50
N VAL A 39 -13.30 -1.79 10.34
CA VAL A 39 -14.27 -2.88 10.18
C VAL A 39 -13.64 -4.27 10.33
N SER A 40 -12.32 -4.37 10.20
CA SER A 40 -11.61 -5.64 10.31
C SER A 40 -10.16 -5.39 10.72
N ARG A 41 -9.62 -6.28 11.56
CA ARG A 41 -8.20 -6.30 11.95
C ARG A 41 -7.67 -7.71 11.80
N HIS A 42 -6.43 -7.80 11.38
CA HIS A 42 -5.73 -9.07 11.31
C HIS A 42 -4.31 -8.88 11.83
N ARG A 43 -3.90 -9.74 12.76
CA ARG A 43 -2.54 -9.76 13.29
C ARG A 43 -1.81 -10.91 12.62
N MET A 44 -0.70 -10.60 11.98
CA MET A 44 0.17 -11.56 11.31
C MET A 44 1.47 -11.67 12.09
N THR A 45 1.92 -12.90 12.27
CA THR A 45 3.28 -13.18 12.73
C THR A 45 4.16 -13.33 11.50
N CYS A 46 5.21 -12.54 11.43
CA CYS A 46 6.22 -12.62 10.40
C CYS A 46 7.16 -13.80 10.69
N PRO A 47 7.85 -14.35 9.67
CA PRO A 47 8.76 -15.49 9.85
C PRO A 47 9.91 -15.23 10.85
N ASP A 48 10.28 -13.97 11.06
CA ASP A 48 11.27 -13.51 12.02
C ASP A 48 10.72 -13.37 13.46
N GLY A 49 9.46 -13.77 13.69
CA GLY A 49 8.77 -13.61 14.98
C GLY A 49 8.17 -12.22 15.20
N GLY A 50 8.40 -11.27 14.28
CA GLY A 50 7.78 -9.95 14.31
C GLY A 50 6.26 -10.02 14.19
N ARG A 51 5.55 -9.03 14.73
CA ARG A 51 4.08 -8.97 14.65
C ARG A 51 3.65 -7.74 13.87
N VAL A 52 2.93 -7.95 12.78
CA VAL A 52 2.32 -6.88 11.97
C VAL A 52 0.82 -6.89 12.22
N THR A 53 0.23 -5.72 12.44
CA THR A 53 -1.22 -5.56 12.50
C THR A 53 -1.69 -4.83 11.26
N LEU A 54 -2.57 -5.48 10.50
CA LEU A 54 -3.27 -4.91 9.37
C LEU A 54 -4.70 -4.55 9.80
N SER A 55 -5.20 -3.43 9.31
CA SER A 55 -6.57 -2.97 9.57
C SER A 55 -7.22 -2.52 8.29
N LEU A 56 -8.47 -2.92 8.09
CA LEU A 56 -9.32 -2.43 7.02
C LEU A 56 -10.22 -1.34 7.59
N LEU A 57 -10.09 -0.14 7.06
CA LEU A 57 -10.93 1.01 7.38
C LEU A 57 -11.97 1.15 6.28
N ARG A 58 -13.25 1.34 6.63
CA ARG A 58 -14.34 1.53 5.66
C ARG A 58 -15.36 2.56 6.14
N VAL A 59 -16.03 3.18 5.18
CA VAL A 59 -17.30 3.88 5.37
C VAL A 59 -18.15 3.72 4.11
N GLU A 60 -19.44 3.48 4.31
CA GLU A 60 -20.46 3.42 3.27
C GLU A 60 -21.50 4.49 3.57
N ALA A 61 -21.82 5.30 2.57
CA ALA A 61 -22.77 6.39 2.73
C ALA A 61 -23.31 6.83 1.37
N TRP A 62 -24.51 7.42 1.38
CA TRP A 62 -25.02 8.18 0.25
C TRP A 62 -24.23 9.49 0.13
N ARG A 63 -23.32 9.62 -0.84
CA ARG A 63 -22.54 10.84 -1.04
C ARG A 63 -23.39 11.90 -1.73
N TYR A 64 -23.47 13.08 -1.12
CA TYR A 64 -24.01 14.26 -1.80
C TYR A 64 -22.98 14.80 -2.81
N TYR A 65 -23.41 14.97 -4.06
CA TYR A 65 -22.62 15.65 -5.10
C TYR A 65 -23.21 17.02 -5.44
N SER A 66 -24.49 17.05 -5.81
CA SER A 66 -25.25 18.27 -6.09
C SER A 66 -26.75 17.98 -6.16
N ARG A 67 -27.58 19.03 -6.23
CA ARG A 67 -29.03 18.89 -6.47
C ARG A 67 -29.35 18.22 -7.81
N ARG A 68 -28.49 18.38 -8.83
CA ARG A 68 -28.71 17.82 -10.18
C ARG A 68 -28.43 16.31 -10.22
N TYR A 69 -27.32 15.88 -9.62
CA TYR A 69 -26.85 14.49 -9.69
C TYR A 69 -27.49 13.58 -8.63
N GLN A 70 -28.17 14.18 -7.64
CA GLN A 70 -28.76 13.51 -6.48
C GLN A 70 -27.70 12.73 -5.66
N PRO A 71 -28.02 12.33 -4.43
CA PRO A 71 -27.14 11.45 -3.67
C PRO A 71 -26.96 10.10 -4.36
N GLN A 72 -25.74 9.55 -4.32
CA GLN A 72 -25.43 8.21 -4.82
C GLN A 72 -24.73 7.40 -3.74
N GLU A 73 -24.96 6.09 -3.71
CA GLU A 73 -24.20 5.20 -2.82
C GLU A 73 -22.71 5.27 -3.15
N ALA A 74 -21.90 5.51 -2.13
CA ALA A 74 -20.46 5.58 -2.23
C ALA A 74 -19.82 4.75 -1.11
N SER A 75 -18.72 4.09 -1.44
CA SER A 75 -17.91 3.35 -0.48
C SER A 75 -16.47 3.84 -0.51
N LEU A 76 -15.90 3.99 0.69
CA LEU A 76 -14.54 4.45 0.92
C LEU A 76 -13.84 3.36 1.75
N ALA A 77 -12.73 2.82 1.27
CA ALA A 77 -12.00 1.76 1.98
C ALA A 77 -10.49 1.94 1.89
N TYR A 78 -9.79 1.65 2.98
CA TYR A 78 -8.33 1.66 3.05
C TYR A 78 -7.81 0.45 3.80
N LEU A 79 -6.82 -0.24 3.22
CA LEU A 79 -5.99 -1.17 3.96
C LEU A 79 -4.85 -0.40 4.58
N CYS A 80 -4.70 -0.53 5.89
CA CYS A 80 -3.66 0.13 6.66
C CYS A 80 -2.82 -0.89 7.40
N GLY A 81 -1.55 -0.55 7.63
CA GLY A 81 -0.66 -1.37 8.42
C GLY A 81 0.45 -0.54 9.04
N GLN A 82 1.25 -1.22 9.85
CA GLN A 82 2.50 -0.68 10.34
C GLN A 82 3.61 -1.68 10.01
N ASP A 83 4.66 -1.19 9.37
CA ASP A 83 5.90 -1.93 9.17
C ASP A 83 7.08 -1.14 9.75
N ASP A 84 8.29 -1.52 9.37
CA ASP A 84 9.55 -0.92 9.79
C ASP A 84 9.67 0.56 9.41
N SER A 85 9.00 1.03 8.35
CA SER A 85 8.92 2.45 7.97
C SER A 85 7.84 3.26 8.68
N GLY A 86 7.10 2.62 9.56
CA GLY A 86 5.98 3.22 10.25
C GLY A 86 4.65 2.90 9.58
N LEU A 87 3.74 3.87 9.59
CA LEU A 87 2.36 3.64 9.17
C LEU A 87 2.22 3.81 7.66
N TRP A 88 1.46 2.91 7.05
CA TRP A 88 1.07 3.02 5.66
C TRP A 88 -0.44 2.82 5.51
N ALA A 89 -0.99 3.41 4.46
CA ALA A 89 -2.39 3.27 4.08
C ALA A 89 -2.52 3.25 2.57
N VAL A 90 -3.29 2.30 2.05
CA VAL A 90 -3.54 2.09 0.62
C VAL A 90 -5.03 2.08 0.36
N ARG A 91 -5.45 2.86 -0.65
CA ARG A 91 -6.83 2.85 -1.14
C ARG A 91 -7.16 1.50 -1.77
N VAL A 92 -8.22 0.85 -1.30
CA VAL A 92 -8.71 -0.43 -1.86
C VAL A 92 -10.15 -0.30 -2.32
N PRO A 93 -10.66 -1.22 -3.18
CA PRO A 93 -12.06 -1.21 -3.58
C PRO A 93 -12.99 -1.26 -2.38
N GLY A 94 -14.01 -0.40 -2.38
CA GLY A 94 -14.96 -0.28 -1.29
C GLY A 94 -15.79 -1.54 -1.06
N THR A 95 -15.87 -2.44 -2.03
CA THR A 95 -16.58 -3.73 -1.94
C THR A 95 -15.87 -4.78 -1.08
N LEU A 96 -14.59 -4.60 -0.76
CA LEU A 96 -13.82 -5.56 0.04
C LEU A 96 -14.18 -5.42 1.52
N LYS A 97 -14.55 -6.54 2.17
CA LYS A 97 -15.05 -6.56 3.56
C LYS A 97 -14.04 -7.08 4.59
N GLY A 98 -12.90 -7.61 4.15
CA GLY A 98 -11.92 -8.25 5.04
C GLY A 98 -10.48 -7.89 4.69
N VAL A 99 -9.62 -7.90 5.71
CA VAL A 99 -8.18 -7.64 5.55
C VAL A 99 -7.53 -8.59 4.56
N SER A 100 -7.88 -9.89 4.56
CA SER A 100 -7.30 -10.87 3.62
C SER A 100 -7.55 -10.48 2.16
N ALA A 101 -8.81 -10.22 1.81
CA ALA A 101 -9.19 -9.83 0.45
C ALA A 101 -8.55 -8.48 0.05
N ALA A 102 -8.50 -7.51 0.96
CA ALA A 102 -7.84 -6.22 0.71
C ALA A 102 -6.34 -6.37 0.52
N TYR A 103 -5.69 -7.24 1.29
CA TYR A 103 -4.27 -7.53 1.16
C TYR A 103 -3.98 -8.26 -0.16
N GLU A 104 -4.74 -9.29 -0.51
CA GLU A 104 -4.60 -10.02 -1.77
C GLU A 104 -4.78 -9.13 -3.00
N TRP A 105 -5.71 -8.17 -2.94
CA TRP A 105 -5.91 -7.17 -3.99
C TRP A 105 -4.66 -6.31 -4.21
N MET A 106 -3.98 -5.92 -3.12
CA MET A 106 -2.76 -5.12 -3.15
C MET A 106 -1.54 -5.90 -3.65
N VAL A 107 -1.52 -7.23 -3.51
CA VAL A 107 -0.37 -8.05 -3.93
C VAL A 107 -0.26 -8.09 -5.46
N PRO A 108 0.89 -7.72 -6.06
CA PRO A 108 1.08 -7.78 -7.51
C PRO A 108 0.86 -9.19 -8.07
N SER A 109 0.32 -9.30 -9.29
CA SER A 109 0.04 -10.59 -9.94
C SER A 109 1.27 -11.50 -10.03
N ALA A 110 2.44 -10.93 -10.33
CA ALA A 110 3.71 -11.64 -10.37
C ALA A 110 4.08 -12.28 -9.01
N VAL A 111 3.78 -11.59 -7.90
CA VAL A 111 4.00 -12.09 -6.54
C VAL A 111 3.02 -13.23 -6.22
N ARG A 112 1.74 -13.08 -6.59
CA ARG A 112 0.74 -14.16 -6.43
C ARG A 112 1.16 -15.42 -7.18
N ALA A 113 1.55 -15.28 -8.44
CA ALA A 113 2.03 -16.39 -9.27
C ALA A 113 3.28 -17.06 -8.69
N ALA A 114 4.20 -16.28 -8.11
CA ALA A 114 5.38 -16.82 -7.46
C ALA A 114 5.03 -17.63 -6.20
N LYS A 115 4.16 -17.11 -5.33
CA LYS A 115 3.69 -17.81 -4.13
C LYS A 115 2.99 -19.13 -4.47
N LEU A 116 2.12 -19.14 -5.49
CA LEU A 116 1.45 -20.36 -5.98
C LEU A 116 2.43 -21.43 -6.47
N ARG A 117 3.59 -21.02 -6.99
CA ARG A 117 4.68 -21.92 -7.42
C ARG A 117 5.63 -22.30 -6.29
N GLY A 118 5.31 -21.98 -5.03
CA GLY A 118 6.16 -22.28 -3.88
C GLY A 118 7.46 -21.47 -3.82
N ARG A 119 7.58 -20.38 -4.58
CA ARG A 119 8.78 -19.54 -4.59
C ARG A 119 8.86 -18.67 -3.36
N LYS A 120 10.07 -18.41 -2.87
CA LYS A 120 10.31 -17.48 -1.77
C LYS A 120 10.00 -16.05 -2.22
N VAL A 121 9.38 -15.29 -1.31
CA VAL A 121 9.03 -13.89 -1.53
C VAL A 121 9.34 -13.11 -0.26
N LEU A 122 10.08 -12.02 -0.40
CA LEU A 122 10.32 -11.02 0.63
C LEU A 122 9.78 -9.66 0.18
N ARG A 123 9.55 -8.73 1.11
CA ARG A 123 9.05 -7.39 0.83
C ARG A 123 9.78 -6.37 1.70
N GLN A 124 10.11 -5.21 1.14
CA GLN A 124 10.55 -4.03 1.86
C GLN A 124 9.82 -2.82 1.26
N GLY A 125 8.97 -2.14 2.04
CA GLY A 125 8.18 -1.02 1.55
C GLY A 125 7.25 -1.38 0.40
N ASP A 126 7.37 -0.67 -0.71
CA ASP A 126 6.65 -0.92 -1.96
C ASP A 126 7.33 -1.95 -2.86
N VAL A 127 8.53 -2.44 -2.52
CA VAL A 127 9.28 -3.42 -3.31
C VAL A 127 9.05 -4.85 -2.81
N TRP A 128 8.82 -5.76 -3.75
CA TRP A 128 8.79 -7.20 -3.53
C TRP A 128 9.98 -7.88 -4.20
N ALA A 129 10.67 -8.72 -3.45
CA ALA A 129 11.74 -9.59 -3.92
C ALA A 129 11.19 -10.99 -4.18
N ILE A 130 11.22 -11.44 -5.43
CA ILE A 130 10.73 -12.75 -5.85
C ILE A 130 11.91 -13.65 -6.20
N GLU A 131 11.94 -14.85 -5.66
CA GLU A 131 12.94 -15.86 -6.04
C GLU A 131 12.88 -16.20 -7.53
N THR A 132 14.05 -16.28 -8.14
CA THR A 132 14.24 -16.59 -9.55
C THR A 132 15.48 -17.46 -9.77
N SER A 133 15.75 -17.86 -11.02
CA SER A 133 16.97 -18.58 -11.37
C SER A 133 18.17 -17.63 -11.42
N ARG A 134 19.38 -18.20 -11.30
CA ARG A 134 20.63 -17.42 -11.36
C ARG A 134 20.76 -16.59 -12.65
N SER A 135 20.25 -17.09 -13.77
CA SER A 135 20.25 -16.42 -15.07
C SER A 135 19.44 -15.12 -15.12
N HIS A 136 18.44 -14.96 -14.24
CA HIS A 136 17.56 -13.78 -14.17
C HIS A 136 17.80 -12.96 -12.89
N ASN A 137 18.93 -13.19 -12.20
CA ASN A 137 19.24 -12.48 -10.98
C ASN A 137 19.50 -11.00 -11.26
N GLY A 138 18.73 -10.11 -10.64
CA GLY A 138 18.87 -8.67 -10.82
C GLY A 138 18.31 -8.13 -12.14
N GLU A 139 17.51 -8.90 -12.88
CA GLU A 139 16.92 -8.51 -14.18
C GLU A 139 16.11 -7.19 -14.14
N SER A 140 15.67 -6.78 -12.95
CA SER A 140 14.92 -5.54 -12.70
C SER A 140 15.78 -4.41 -12.15
N LEU A 141 17.11 -4.48 -12.29
CA LEU A 141 18.04 -3.48 -11.77
C LEU A 141 18.53 -2.56 -12.89
N ARG A 142 18.81 -1.30 -12.54
CA ARG A 142 19.45 -0.32 -13.42
C ARG A 142 20.69 0.26 -12.75
N THR A 143 21.76 0.47 -13.52
CA THR A 143 22.98 1.15 -13.08
C THR A 143 22.83 2.67 -13.18
N ASN A 144 23.39 3.41 -12.23
CA ASN A 144 23.60 4.85 -12.34
C ASN A 144 25.06 5.12 -12.75
N TRP A 145 25.26 5.97 -13.78
CA TRP A 145 26.58 6.24 -14.37
C TRP A 145 27.46 7.19 -13.54
N TYR A 146 26.88 7.92 -12.57
CA TYR A 146 27.56 9.02 -11.88
C TYR A 146 28.06 8.74 -10.44
N ALA A 147 27.90 7.53 -9.91
CA ALA A 147 28.47 7.16 -8.61
C ALA A 147 28.54 5.63 -8.44
N ASP A 148 29.75 5.10 -8.24
CA ASP A 148 30.06 3.80 -7.61
C ASP A 148 29.13 2.61 -7.94
N GLU A 149 28.71 2.46 -9.20
CA GLU A 149 27.88 1.36 -9.74
C GLU A 149 26.71 0.92 -8.83
N GLN A 150 26.04 1.86 -8.15
CA GLN A 150 24.87 1.49 -7.35
C GLN A 150 23.74 1.01 -8.26
N LEU A 151 23.24 -0.19 -7.96
CA LEU A 151 22.13 -0.81 -8.68
C LEU A 151 20.82 -0.42 -8.02
N PHE A 152 19.98 0.30 -8.77
CA PHE A 152 18.65 0.70 -8.35
C PHE A 152 17.60 -0.26 -8.89
N ILE A 153 16.48 -0.38 -8.19
CA ILE A 153 15.35 -1.15 -8.71
C ILE A 153 14.61 -0.32 -9.76
N GLU A 154 14.31 -0.92 -10.90
CA GLU A 154 13.59 -0.27 -11.97
C GLU A 154 12.26 0.29 -11.47
N GLY A 155 12.13 1.60 -11.63
CA GLY A 155 10.98 2.34 -11.17
C GLY A 155 10.95 2.58 -9.67
N ALA A 156 11.90 2.15 -8.85
CA ALA A 156 12.05 2.48 -7.43
C ALA A 156 13.50 2.92 -7.11
N PRO A 157 13.93 4.09 -7.62
CA PRO A 157 15.30 4.59 -7.49
C PRO A 157 15.71 4.93 -6.04
N GLU A 158 14.78 4.93 -5.11
CA GLU A 158 15.06 5.06 -3.68
C GLU A 158 15.56 3.75 -3.04
N HIS A 159 15.33 2.60 -3.68
CA HIS A 159 15.82 1.30 -3.24
C HIS A 159 17.14 0.94 -3.92
N VAL A 160 18.14 0.64 -3.10
CA VAL A 160 19.49 0.25 -3.54
C VAL A 160 19.70 -1.24 -3.30
N TRP A 161 20.17 -1.92 -4.34
CA TRP A 161 20.66 -3.29 -4.26
C TRP A 161 22.17 -3.28 -4.02
N ALA A 162 22.58 -3.62 -2.81
CA ALA A 162 23.96 -3.53 -2.35
C ALA A 162 24.68 -4.91 -2.36
N PRO A 163 26.03 -4.92 -2.36
CA PRO A 163 26.83 -6.15 -2.22
C PRO A 163 26.39 -7.00 -1.03
N GLY A 164 26.55 -8.32 -1.12
CA GLY A 164 26.07 -9.23 -0.07
C GLY A 164 24.56 -9.51 -0.08
N ARG A 165 23.86 -9.09 -1.15
CA ARG A 165 22.42 -9.28 -1.37
C ARG A 165 21.53 -8.54 -0.38
N TRP A 166 21.89 -7.28 -0.11
CA TRP A 166 21.11 -6.40 0.75
C TRP A 166 20.22 -5.48 -0.07
N LEU A 167 18.95 -5.43 0.28
CA LEU A 167 18.02 -4.42 -0.18
C LEU A 167 17.99 -3.29 0.85
N LEU A 168 18.39 -2.10 0.43
CA LEU A 168 18.50 -0.90 1.27
C LEU A 168 17.48 0.15 0.82
N HIS A 169 16.91 0.86 1.78
CA HIS A 169 16.10 2.04 1.55
C HIS A 169 16.18 2.96 2.78
N PRO A 170 16.26 4.30 2.63
CA PRO A 170 16.45 5.21 3.78
C PRO A 170 15.37 5.10 4.87
N GLU A 171 14.16 4.73 4.50
CA GLU A 171 13.00 4.63 5.41
C GLU A 171 12.75 3.20 5.94
N HIS A 172 13.53 2.19 5.53
CA HIS A 172 13.31 0.79 5.91
C HIS A 172 14.56 0.16 6.55
N ALA A 173 14.35 -0.85 7.38
CA ALA A 173 15.44 -1.68 7.85
C ALA A 173 16.03 -2.48 6.66
N PRO A 174 17.36 -2.63 6.57
CA PRO A 174 17.98 -3.46 5.54
C PRO A 174 17.42 -4.88 5.51
N VAL A 175 17.08 -5.39 4.32
CA VAL A 175 16.58 -6.76 4.14
C VAL A 175 17.62 -7.57 3.37
N GLN A 176 18.08 -8.66 3.97
CA GLN A 176 18.96 -9.62 3.29
C GLN A 176 18.13 -10.58 2.44
N ILE A 177 18.54 -10.80 1.20
CA ILE A 177 17.85 -11.68 0.25
C ILE A 177 18.74 -12.89 -0.07
N PRO A 178 18.48 -14.07 0.53
CA PRO A 178 19.41 -15.21 0.46
C PRO A 178 19.31 -16.01 -0.85
N PHE A 179 18.51 -15.58 -1.83
CA PHE A 179 18.25 -16.28 -3.08
C PHE A 179 18.44 -15.37 -4.30
N PRO A 180 18.67 -15.92 -5.52
CA PRO A 180 18.66 -15.11 -6.74
C PRO A 180 17.28 -14.45 -6.91
N VAL A 181 17.25 -13.16 -7.23
CA VAL A 181 16.06 -12.33 -7.06
C VAL A 181 15.70 -11.55 -8.32
N ARG A 182 14.39 -11.40 -8.53
CA ARG A 182 13.80 -10.38 -9.40
C ARG A 182 12.89 -9.48 -8.56
N PHE A 183 13.01 -8.17 -8.71
CA PHE A 183 12.21 -7.21 -7.96
C PHE A 183 10.93 -6.84 -8.72
N VAL A 184 9.88 -6.56 -7.95
CA VAL A 184 8.60 -6.07 -8.46
C VAL A 184 8.14 -4.92 -7.57
N ARG A 185 7.96 -3.73 -8.16
CA ARG A 185 7.42 -2.56 -7.45
C ARG A 185 5.90 -2.64 -7.35
N ASN A 186 5.37 -2.29 -6.18
CA ASN A 186 3.95 -2.07 -5.95
C ASN A 186 3.62 -0.58 -5.94
N ARG A 187 3.16 -0.07 -7.09
CA ARG A 187 2.75 1.33 -7.28
C ARG A 187 1.61 1.78 -6.36
N GLN A 188 0.89 0.88 -5.71
CA GLN A 188 -0.16 1.26 -4.76
C GLN A 188 0.39 1.66 -3.39
N LEU A 189 1.60 1.20 -3.05
CA LEU A 189 2.27 1.48 -1.78
C LEU A 189 3.22 2.68 -1.86
N THR A 190 3.56 3.12 -3.07
CA THR A 190 4.44 4.26 -3.29
C THR A 190 3.92 5.47 -2.54
N THR A 191 4.76 6.02 -1.67
CA THR A 191 4.57 7.36 -1.16
C THR A 191 4.63 8.31 -2.36
N ARG A 192 3.48 8.85 -2.79
CA ARG A 192 3.53 10.14 -3.47
C ARG A 192 4.12 11.10 -2.44
N ARG A 193 5.41 11.43 -2.54
CA ARG A 193 5.86 12.75 -2.09
C ARG A 193 4.97 13.69 -2.89
N GLY A 194 4.07 14.39 -2.22
CA GLY A 194 3.35 15.48 -2.85
C GLY A 194 4.41 16.39 -3.45
N THR A 195 4.47 16.45 -4.77
CA THR A 195 4.96 17.67 -5.39
C THR A 195 3.97 18.74 -4.94
N ALA A 196 4.43 19.63 -4.07
CA ALA A 196 3.86 20.95 -4.03
C ALA A 196 4.07 21.56 -5.44
N GLY A 197 3.01 22.10 -6.05
CA GLY A 197 2.98 22.59 -7.44
C GLY A 197 2.65 21.48 -8.43
N ASP A 198 1.67 21.62 -9.32
CA ASP A 198 1.20 22.83 -10.02
C ASP A 198 -0.33 23.02 -9.99
#